data_AF-A0A3S3P5B6-F1
#
_entry.id   AF-A0A3S3P5B6-F1
#
_cell.length_a   1.000
_cell.length_b   1.000
_cell.length_c   1.000
_cell.angle_alpha   90.00
_cell.angle_beta   90.00
_cell.angle_gamma   90.00
#
_symmetry.space_group_name_H-M   'P 1'
#
loop_
_entity.id
_entity.type
_entity.pdbx_description
1 polymer ?
#
loop_
_entity_poly.entity_id
_entity_poly.type
_entity_poly.pdbx_seq_one_letter_code
_entity_poly.pdbx_strand_id
1 'polypeptide(L)'
;MSENPTKAKKETEESEKEIKALDEADIQLLKTYGTGQYSRSIKKVEDDIQAILKRVNELTGIKESDTGLAPPALWDLTADKLTLQNEQPLQVARCTKIINADSEDARYIINVKQFAKFVVDLADSVAPTDIEEGMRVGVDRNKYQIHIPLPPKIDPTVTMMQGRTHIFKIHARSMSVERDIRFELLARLCPNSTGAEIRSVCTEAGMFAIRARRKVATEKDFLEAINKVIKAYAKFSATPRYMTYN
;
A
#
# COMPACT_ATOMS: atom_id res chain seq x y z
N MET A 1 -77.61 -49.37 -1.77
CA MET A 1 -76.89 -49.23 -0.48
C MET A 1 -75.44 -49.64 -0.71
N SER A 2 -74.51 -48.75 -0.28
CA SER A 2 -73.04 -48.88 -0.14
C SER A 2 -72.22 -49.25 -1.38
N GLU A 3 -71.42 -48.32 -1.96
CA GLU A 3 -70.01 -47.99 -1.60
C GLU A 3 -69.05 -49.18 -1.82
N ASN A 4 -67.91 -49.15 -2.51
CA ASN A 4 -66.96 -48.10 -2.94
C ASN A 4 -65.98 -48.78 -3.92
N PRO A 5 -65.48 -48.17 -5.04
CA PRO A 5 -64.30 -48.67 -5.71
C PRO A 5 -63.02 -48.01 -5.17
N THR A 6 -62.03 -48.86 -4.99
CA THR A 6 -60.65 -48.65 -4.55
C THR A 6 -59.95 -47.39 -5.09
N LYS A 7 -59.27 -46.70 -4.15
CA LYS A 7 -58.33 -45.58 -4.30
C LYS A 7 -57.54 -45.56 -5.62
N ALA A 8 -57.86 -44.61 -6.49
CA ALA A 8 -56.93 -44.11 -7.50
C ALA A 8 -55.91 -43.18 -6.83
N LYS A 9 -54.62 -43.50 -6.95
CA LYS A 9 -53.53 -42.58 -6.60
C LYS A 9 -53.63 -41.35 -7.51
N LYS A 10 -53.90 -40.18 -6.94
CA LYS A 10 -53.65 -38.90 -7.62
C LYS A 10 -52.14 -38.65 -7.53
N GLU A 11 -51.44 -38.93 -8.61
CA GLU A 11 -50.15 -38.31 -8.88
C GLU A 11 -50.43 -36.84 -9.19
N THR A 12 -50.12 -35.95 -8.25
CA THR A 12 -49.99 -34.52 -8.51
C THR A 12 -48.71 -34.30 -9.29
N GLU A 13 -48.82 -34.27 -10.62
CA GLU A 13 -47.84 -33.61 -11.47
C GLU A 13 -47.90 -32.11 -11.17
N GLU A 14 -47.05 -31.64 -10.26
CA GLU A 14 -46.65 -30.24 -10.24
C GLU A 14 -45.90 -29.98 -11.55
N SER A 15 -46.62 -29.43 -12.53
CA SER A 15 -46.01 -28.86 -13.72
C SER A 15 -45.00 -27.81 -13.28
N GLU A 16 -43.71 -28.16 -13.38
CA GLU A 16 -42.61 -27.20 -13.32
C GLU A 16 -42.90 -26.14 -14.40
N LYS A 17 -43.41 -24.99 -13.98
CA LYS A 17 -43.54 -23.84 -14.87
C LYS A 17 -42.14 -23.47 -15.29
N GLU A 18 -41.78 -23.79 -16.54
CA GLU A 18 -40.55 -23.36 -17.18
C GLU A 18 -40.31 -21.88 -16.86
N ILE A 19 -39.19 -21.59 -16.21
CA ILE A 19 -38.81 -20.22 -15.84
C ILE A 19 -38.42 -19.51 -17.15
N LYS A 20 -39.42 -18.91 -17.80
CA LYS A 20 -39.19 -18.11 -19.00
C LYS A 20 -38.42 -16.85 -18.61
N ALA A 21 -37.19 -16.73 -19.10
CA ALA A 21 -36.40 -15.51 -18.93
C ALA A 21 -37.16 -14.33 -19.54
N LEU A 22 -37.20 -13.21 -18.83
CA LEU A 22 -37.88 -11.99 -19.28
C LEU A 22 -37.19 -11.45 -20.53
N ASP A 23 -37.98 -11.11 -21.54
CA ASP A 23 -37.47 -10.46 -22.75
C ASP A 23 -37.06 -9.01 -22.43
N GLU A 24 -36.16 -8.41 -23.22
CA GLU A 24 -35.67 -7.02 -23.00
C GLU A 24 -36.82 -5.99 -22.90
N ALA A 25 -37.93 -6.26 -23.60
CA ALA A 25 -39.15 -5.46 -23.53
C ALA A 25 -39.87 -5.57 -22.17
N ASP A 26 -39.92 -6.78 -21.60
CA ASP A 26 -40.53 -7.02 -20.28
C ASP A 26 -39.70 -6.37 -19.17
N ILE A 27 -38.36 -6.41 -19.32
CA ILE A 27 -37.42 -5.73 -18.42
C ILE A 27 -37.60 -4.21 -18.49
N GLN A 28 -37.81 -3.64 -19.68
CA GLN A 28 -38.08 -2.21 -19.83
C GLN A 28 -39.42 -1.80 -19.21
N LEU A 29 -40.47 -2.61 -19.39
CA LEU A 29 -41.78 -2.37 -18.78
C LEU A 29 -41.67 -2.41 -17.24
N LEU A 30 -40.97 -3.40 -16.68
CA LEU A 30 -40.71 -3.50 -15.24
C LEU A 30 -39.97 -2.27 -14.70
N LYS A 31 -38.97 -1.77 -15.45
CA LYS A 31 -38.23 -0.55 -15.09
C LYS A 31 -39.10 0.70 -15.08
N THR A 32 -40.17 0.75 -15.88
CA THR A 32 -41.10 1.90 -15.88
C THR A 32 -42.05 1.91 -14.68
N TYR A 33 -42.46 0.74 -14.17
CA TYR A 33 -43.38 0.64 -13.04
C TYR A 33 -42.81 1.17 -11.72
N GLY A 34 -41.48 1.18 -11.57
CA GLY A 34 -40.80 1.70 -10.37
C GLY A 34 -40.40 3.17 -10.44
N THR A 35 -40.59 3.85 -11.56
CA THR A 35 -40.11 5.23 -11.76
C THR A 35 -41.26 6.25 -11.69
N GLY A 36 -41.18 7.18 -10.73
CA GLY A 36 -42.10 8.32 -10.66
C GLY A 36 -41.97 9.24 -11.88
N GLN A 37 -43.00 10.07 -12.14
CA GLN A 37 -43.09 10.94 -13.32
C GLN A 37 -41.87 11.86 -13.52
N TYR A 38 -41.22 12.27 -12.43
CA TYR A 38 -40.03 13.14 -12.42
C TYR A 38 -38.68 12.40 -12.39
N SER A 39 -38.67 11.06 -12.33
CA SER A 39 -37.42 10.30 -12.19
C SER A 39 -36.46 10.53 -13.37
N ARG A 40 -36.99 10.65 -14.60
CA ARG A 40 -36.17 10.93 -15.79
C ARG A 40 -35.61 12.34 -15.82
N SER A 41 -36.37 13.34 -15.37
CA SER A 41 -35.90 14.73 -15.34
C SER A 41 -34.84 14.94 -14.27
N ILE A 42 -34.98 14.30 -13.10
CA ILE A 42 -33.98 14.36 -12.04
C ILE A 42 -32.66 13.73 -12.50
N LYS A 43 -32.72 12.54 -13.13
CA LYS A 43 -31.51 11.88 -13.67
C LYS A 43 -30.79 12.73 -14.71
N LYS A 44 -31.52 13.35 -15.64
CA LYS A 44 -30.92 14.26 -16.63
C LYS A 44 -30.19 15.43 -15.98
N VAL A 45 -30.82 16.06 -14.99
CA VAL A 45 -30.20 17.18 -14.25
C VAL A 45 -28.97 16.71 -13.47
N GLU A 46 -29.01 15.52 -12.89
CA GLU A 46 -27.85 14.93 -12.20
C GLU A 46 -26.69 14.65 -13.16
N ASP A 47 -26.97 14.07 -14.33
CA ASP A 47 -25.99 13.84 -15.39
C ASP A 47 -25.38 15.17 -15.89
N ASP A 48 -26.20 16.20 -16.05
CA ASP A 48 -25.77 17.54 -16.46
C ASP A 48 -24.86 18.20 -15.41
N ILE A 49 -25.20 18.09 -14.12
CA ILE A 49 -24.37 18.59 -13.01
C ILE A 49 -23.00 17.90 -13.03
N GLN A 50 -22.97 16.57 -13.22
CA GLN A 50 -21.72 15.82 -13.29
C GLN A 50 -20.87 16.23 -14.51
N ALA A 51 -21.50 16.46 -15.66
CA ALA A 51 -20.80 16.90 -16.87
C ALA A 51 -20.21 18.31 -16.70
N ILE A 52 -20.94 19.23 -16.07
CA ILE A 52 -20.46 20.59 -15.78
C ILE A 52 -19.30 20.53 -14.79
N LEU A 53 -19.42 19.75 -13.71
CA LEU A 53 -18.37 19.58 -12.73
C LEU A 53 -17.08 19.06 -13.37
N LYS A 54 -17.20 18.09 -14.29
CA LYS A 54 -16.05 17.58 -15.05
C LYS A 54 -15.39 18.66 -15.90
N ARG A 55 -16.17 19.48 -16.62
CA ARG A 55 -15.62 20.61 -17.40
C ARG A 55 -14.92 21.64 -16.52
N VAL A 56 -15.49 21.95 -15.35
CA VAL A 56 -14.86 22.88 -14.40
C VAL A 56 -13.53 22.32 -13.90
N ASN A 57 -13.46 21.02 -13.59
CA ASN A 57 -12.23 20.37 -13.16
C ASN A 57 -11.16 20.33 -14.27
N GLU A 58 -11.56 20.12 -15.52
CA GLU A 58 -10.67 20.20 -16.68
C GLU A 58 -10.12 21.62 -16.89
N LEU A 59 -10.97 22.66 -16.74
CA LEU A 59 -10.57 24.06 -16.88
C LEU A 59 -9.69 24.56 -15.73
N THR A 60 -9.97 24.13 -14.50
CA THR A 60 -9.15 24.46 -13.31
C THR A 60 -7.81 23.75 -13.32
N GLY A 61 -7.57 22.83 -14.26
CA GLY A 61 -6.30 22.13 -14.39
C GLY A 61 -6.04 21.17 -13.23
N ILE A 62 -7.08 20.72 -12.53
CA ILE A 62 -7.01 19.62 -11.54
C ILE A 62 -6.92 18.31 -12.33
N LYS A 63 -5.81 18.15 -13.04
CA LYS A 63 -5.43 16.91 -13.67
C LYS A 63 -4.14 16.50 -12.98
N GLU A 64 -4.14 15.33 -12.37
CA GLU A 64 -2.91 14.73 -11.85
C GLU A 64 -1.90 14.71 -13.01
N SER A 65 -0.85 15.50 -12.86
CA SER A 65 0.19 15.56 -13.88
C SER A 65 0.94 14.22 -13.86
N ASP A 66 1.06 13.57 -15.02
CA ASP A 66 1.79 12.30 -15.17
C ASP A 66 3.29 12.44 -14.81
N THR A 67 3.76 13.67 -14.60
CA THR A 67 5.12 14.01 -14.15
C THR A 67 5.32 13.85 -12.64
N GLY A 68 4.27 13.48 -11.88
CA GLY A 68 4.35 13.28 -10.44
C GLY A 68 4.48 14.57 -9.62
N LEU A 69 4.15 15.73 -10.22
CA LEU A 69 4.10 16.99 -9.50
C LEU A 69 2.76 17.12 -8.77
N ALA A 70 2.81 17.68 -7.55
CA ALA A 70 1.62 18.08 -6.83
C ALA A 70 0.84 19.14 -7.65
N PRO A 71 -0.49 19.25 -7.47
CA PRO A 71 -1.28 20.31 -8.09
C PRO A 71 -0.71 21.69 -7.76
N PRO A 72 -0.63 22.63 -8.71
CA PRO A 72 -0.05 23.97 -8.47
C PRO A 72 -0.72 24.76 -7.35
N ALA A 73 -2.00 24.49 -7.06
CA ALA A 73 -2.75 25.12 -5.96
C ALA A 73 -2.24 24.73 -4.56
N LEU A 74 -1.51 23.61 -4.46
CA LEU A 74 -0.90 23.12 -3.22
C LEU A 74 0.56 23.58 -3.07
N TRP A 75 1.11 24.30 -4.05
CA TRP A 75 2.49 24.78 -3.98
C TRP A 75 2.57 26.00 -3.08
N ASP A 76 3.29 25.90 -1.98
CA ASP A 76 3.65 27.06 -1.16
C ASP A 76 4.92 27.71 -1.71
N LEU A 77 4.75 28.51 -2.76
CA LEU A 77 5.84 29.25 -3.40
C LEU A 77 6.57 30.20 -2.42
N THR A 78 5.91 30.62 -1.33
CA THR A 78 6.51 31.54 -0.36
C THR A 78 7.46 30.81 0.58
N ALA A 79 7.06 29.62 1.07
CA ALA A 79 7.94 28.74 1.82
C ALA A 79 9.11 28.25 0.95
N ASP A 80 8.86 27.87 -0.31
CA ASP A 80 9.90 27.40 -1.23
C ASP A 80 10.94 28.48 -1.56
N LYS A 81 10.51 29.74 -1.66
CA LYS A 81 11.44 30.86 -1.85
C LYS A 81 12.28 31.12 -0.60
N LEU A 82 11.68 30.97 0.58
CA LEU A 82 12.36 31.14 1.85
C LEU A 82 13.40 30.04 2.09
N THR A 83 13.08 28.78 1.77
CA THR A 83 14.03 27.66 1.86
C THR A 83 15.18 27.83 0.88
N LEU A 84 14.93 28.23 -0.37
CA LEU A 84 15.99 28.49 -1.35
C LEU A 84 16.93 29.64 -0.94
N GLN A 85 16.41 30.63 -0.22
CA GLN A 85 17.20 31.78 0.24
C GLN A 85 18.00 31.49 1.52
N ASN A 86 17.46 30.69 2.43
CA ASN A 86 18.05 30.43 3.74
C ASN A 86 18.91 29.17 3.79
N GLU A 87 18.54 28.11 3.07
CA GLU A 87 19.21 26.82 3.16
C GLU A 87 20.17 26.62 1.98
N GLN A 88 21.46 26.60 2.30
CA GLN A 88 22.49 26.23 1.33
C GLN A 88 22.47 24.71 1.10
N PRO A 89 22.79 24.25 -0.13
CA PRO A 89 22.73 22.82 -0.46
C PRO A 89 23.82 22.02 0.27
N LEU A 90 23.43 21.36 1.34
CA LEU A 90 24.31 20.50 2.14
C LEU A 90 24.71 19.21 1.41
N GLN A 91 25.96 18.81 1.57
CA GLN A 91 26.49 17.52 1.15
C GLN A 91 26.35 16.49 2.28
N VAL A 92 25.96 15.27 1.93
CA VAL A 92 25.80 14.19 2.91
C VAL A 92 27.15 13.52 3.20
N ALA A 93 27.56 13.52 4.46
CA ALA A 93 28.74 12.79 4.96
C ALA A 93 28.37 11.83 6.11
N ARG A 94 29.32 10.99 6.53
CA ARG A 94 29.20 10.16 7.73
C ARG A 94 30.28 10.57 8.74
N CYS A 95 29.89 10.85 9.97
CA CYS A 95 30.84 11.02 11.07
C CYS A 95 31.45 9.65 11.41
N THR A 96 32.77 9.54 11.39
CA THR A 96 33.47 8.28 11.65
C THR A 96 34.08 8.23 13.04
N LYS A 97 34.60 9.35 13.53
CA LYS A 97 35.26 9.41 14.84
C LYS A 97 35.21 10.83 15.38
N ILE A 98 35.03 10.95 16.69
CA ILE A 98 35.11 12.23 17.41
C ILE A 98 36.51 12.33 18.03
N ILE A 99 37.17 13.48 17.86
CA ILE A 99 38.46 13.80 18.47
C ILE A 99 38.20 14.85 19.54
N ASN A 100 38.63 14.56 20.77
CA ASN A 100 38.47 15.40 21.96
C ASN A 100 37.00 15.69 22.33
N ALA A 101 36.29 14.67 22.81
CA ALA A 101 34.88 14.77 23.21
C ALA A 101 34.61 15.74 24.38
N ASP A 102 35.63 16.01 25.21
CA ASP A 102 35.47 16.72 26.50
C ASP A 102 36.00 18.17 26.47
N SER A 103 36.46 18.67 25.32
CA SER A 103 37.02 20.03 25.17
C SER A 103 36.19 20.87 24.21
N GLU A 104 36.17 22.20 24.42
CA GLU A 104 35.46 23.17 23.56
C GLU A 104 35.84 23.08 22.07
N ASP A 105 37.05 22.60 21.77
CA ASP A 105 37.54 22.37 20.40
C ASP A 105 37.31 20.92 19.94
N ALA A 106 36.07 20.44 19.98
CA ALA A 106 35.71 19.12 19.47
C ALA A 106 35.88 19.08 17.94
N ARG A 107 36.76 18.19 17.45
CA ARG A 107 36.98 17.99 16.02
C ARG A 107 36.42 16.66 15.57
N TYR A 108 35.83 16.63 14.39
CA TYR A 108 35.13 15.45 13.88
C TYR A 108 35.82 14.93 12.62
N ILE A 109 36.00 13.61 12.52
CA ILE A 109 36.44 13.00 11.26
C ILE A 109 35.20 12.58 10.47
N ILE A 110 34.93 13.25 9.36
CA ILE A 110 33.87 12.88 8.43
C ILE A 110 34.40 12.09 7.24
N ASN A 111 33.60 11.20 6.68
CA ASN A 111 33.86 10.50 5.43
C ASN A 111 32.81 10.89 4.38
N VAL A 112 33.28 11.53 3.30
CA VAL A 112 32.46 11.91 2.15
C VAL A 112 32.62 10.84 1.07
N LYS A 113 31.51 10.24 0.63
CA LYS A 113 31.49 9.01 -0.20
C LYS A 113 32.32 9.06 -1.51
N GLN A 114 32.63 10.24 -2.03
CA GLN A 114 33.34 10.42 -3.30
C GLN A 114 34.76 11.00 -3.18
N PHE A 115 35.10 11.65 -2.06
CA PHE A 115 36.27 12.53 -2.02
C PHE A 115 37.35 12.00 -1.07
N ALA A 116 37.13 12.04 0.25
CA ALA A 116 38.07 11.50 1.25
C ALA A 116 37.47 11.61 2.66
N LYS A 117 38.32 11.32 3.67
CA LYS A 117 38.09 11.68 5.07
C LYS A 117 38.61 13.09 5.34
N PHE A 118 37.86 13.90 6.07
CA PHE A 118 38.23 15.26 6.47
C PHE A 118 38.09 15.43 7.98
N VAL A 119 38.95 16.26 8.58
CA VAL A 119 38.79 16.73 9.96
C VAL A 119 38.04 18.05 9.90
N VAL A 120 36.92 18.13 10.59
CA VAL A 120 35.98 19.24 10.47
C VAL A 120 35.56 19.75 11.84
N ASP A 121 35.23 21.04 11.85
CA ASP A 121 34.69 21.73 13.01
C ASP A 121 33.15 21.72 12.95
N LEU A 122 32.53 21.91 14.11
CA LEU A 122 31.08 22.04 14.24
C LEU A 122 30.65 23.46 13.82
N ALA A 123 29.46 23.60 13.24
CA ALA A 123 28.84 24.91 13.03
C ALA A 123 28.06 25.36 14.27
N ASP A 124 27.84 26.66 14.42
CA ASP A 124 27.14 27.27 15.57
C ASP A 124 25.69 26.79 15.74
N SER A 125 25.12 26.12 14.73
CA SER A 125 23.76 25.59 14.73
C SER A 125 23.60 24.24 15.43
N VAL A 126 24.68 23.56 15.79
CA VAL A 126 24.63 22.20 16.36
C VAL A 126 25.44 22.15 17.66
N ALA A 127 24.92 21.45 18.66
CA ALA A 127 25.65 21.18 19.89
C ALA A 127 26.50 19.91 19.78
N PRO A 128 27.67 19.84 20.43
CA PRO A 128 28.51 18.63 20.42
C PRO A 128 27.82 17.40 21.03
N THR A 129 26.74 17.58 21.80
CA THR A 129 25.92 16.49 22.36
C THR A 129 25.11 15.73 21.31
N ASP A 130 24.81 16.36 20.18
CA ASP A 130 23.86 15.83 19.19
C ASP A 130 24.55 14.97 18.12
N ILE A 131 25.88 14.89 18.16
CA ILE A 131 26.71 14.20 17.16
C ILE A 131 27.32 12.94 17.77
N GLU A 132 26.88 11.79 17.27
CA GLU A 132 27.43 10.48 17.62
C GLU A 132 28.32 9.92 16.50
N GLU A 133 29.23 9.01 16.88
CA GLU A 133 30.03 8.25 15.92
C GLU A 133 29.15 7.36 15.04
N GLY A 134 29.41 7.36 13.73
CA GLY A 134 28.63 6.60 12.75
C GLY A 134 27.39 7.33 12.25
N MET A 135 27.02 8.48 12.84
CA MET A 135 25.86 9.26 12.42
C MET A 135 26.07 9.89 11.04
N ARG A 136 24.96 10.06 10.32
CA ARG A 136 24.94 10.71 9.01
C ARG A 136 24.74 12.19 9.24
N VAL A 137 25.56 13.05 8.63
CA VAL A 137 25.56 14.50 8.89
C VAL A 137 25.52 15.28 7.58
N GLY A 138 24.82 16.41 7.60
CA GLY A 138 24.81 17.41 6.53
C GLY A 138 25.98 18.37 6.72
N VAL A 139 26.84 18.42 5.71
CA VAL A 139 28.10 19.17 5.71
C VAL A 139 28.06 20.20 4.59
N ASP A 140 28.57 21.40 4.83
CA ASP A 140 28.67 22.41 3.77
C ASP A 140 29.69 22.01 2.68
N ARG A 141 29.49 22.47 1.43
CA ARG A 141 30.35 22.15 0.29
C ARG A 141 31.69 22.88 0.31
N ASN A 142 31.73 24.09 0.86
CA ASN A 142 32.91 24.95 0.79
C ASN A 142 33.81 24.78 2.02
N LYS A 143 33.23 24.90 3.21
CA LYS A 143 34.00 24.90 4.47
C LYS A 143 34.00 23.55 5.19
N TYR A 144 33.24 22.57 4.68
CA TYR A 144 33.06 21.24 5.26
C TYR A 144 32.65 21.25 6.75
N GLN A 145 31.86 22.23 7.21
CA GLN A 145 31.36 22.27 8.60
C GLN A 145 30.06 21.47 8.75
N ILE A 146 29.86 20.84 9.91
CA ILE A 146 28.64 20.07 10.22
C ILE A 146 27.50 21.03 10.60
N HIS A 147 26.42 21.04 9.82
CA HIS A 147 25.25 21.90 10.05
C HIS A 147 24.05 21.21 10.67
N ILE A 148 23.82 19.93 10.34
CA ILE A 148 22.63 19.20 10.81
C ILE A 148 22.89 17.69 10.88
N PRO A 149 22.47 16.99 11.96
CA PRO A 149 22.43 15.54 11.97
C PRO A 149 21.28 15.03 11.10
N LEU A 150 21.59 14.08 10.22
CA LEU A 150 20.64 13.41 9.34
C LEU A 150 20.28 12.04 9.92
N PRO A 151 19.03 11.57 9.72
CA PRO A 151 18.63 10.26 10.18
C PRO A 151 19.51 9.14 9.58
N PRO A 152 19.74 8.06 10.35
CA PRO A 152 20.57 6.96 9.91
C PRO A 152 19.96 6.30 8.66
N LYS A 153 20.80 5.64 7.87
CA LYS A 153 20.31 4.85 6.76
C LYS A 153 19.50 3.69 7.32
N ILE A 154 18.23 3.68 6.99
CA ILE A 154 17.38 2.53 7.26
C ILE A 154 17.62 1.54 6.13
N ASP A 155 18.12 0.36 6.45
CA ASP A 155 18.32 -0.69 5.45
C ASP A 155 16.95 -1.09 4.88
N PRO A 156 16.75 -0.98 3.56
CA PRO A 156 15.45 -1.27 2.95
C PRO A 156 15.03 -2.73 3.18
N THR A 157 15.97 -3.64 3.41
CA THR A 157 15.69 -5.06 3.68
C THR A 157 15.00 -5.28 5.02
N VAL A 158 15.36 -4.51 6.06
CA VAL A 158 14.77 -4.62 7.40
C VAL A 158 13.39 -3.98 7.44
N THR A 159 13.23 -2.81 6.81
CA THR A 159 11.90 -2.20 6.66
C THR A 159 10.97 -3.02 5.78
N MET A 160 11.49 -3.70 4.75
CA MET A 160 10.70 -4.64 3.95
C MET A 160 10.14 -5.78 4.80
N MET A 161 10.87 -6.31 5.79
CA MET A 161 10.33 -7.35 6.69
C MET A 161 9.17 -6.81 7.55
N GLN A 162 9.34 -5.61 8.12
CA GLN A 162 8.28 -4.95 8.91
C GLN A 162 7.07 -4.60 8.04
N GLY A 163 7.31 -4.09 6.82
CA GLY A 163 6.28 -3.78 5.83
C GLY A 163 5.46 -4.99 5.46
N ARG A 164 6.10 -6.14 5.20
CA ARG A 164 5.39 -7.41 4.92
C ARG A 164 4.53 -7.87 6.09
N THR A 165 5.06 -7.78 7.31
CA THR A 165 4.30 -8.10 8.52
C THR A 165 3.05 -7.23 8.64
N HIS A 166 3.16 -5.94 8.29
CA HIS A 166 2.04 -5.01 8.28
C HIS A 166 1.00 -5.37 7.20
N ILE A 167 1.44 -5.72 5.98
CA ILE A 167 0.55 -6.15 4.90
C ILE A 167 -0.23 -7.42 5.28
N PHE A 168 0.44 -8.39 5.90
CA PHE A 168 -0.23 -9.58 6.43
C PHE A 168 -1.31 -9.22 7.45
N LYS A 169 -1.04 -8.29 8.39
CA LYS A 169 -2.03 -7.83 9.37
C LYS A 169 -3.24 -7.17 8.72
N ILE A 170 -3.05 -6.37 7.67
CA ILE A 170 -4.15 -5.69 6.95
C ILE A 170 -5.08 -6.72 6.31
N HIS A 171 -4.53 -7.70 5.60
CA HIS A 171 -5.34 -8.73 4.94
C HIS A 171 -5.95 -9.73 5.92
N ALA A 172 -5.22 -10.06 7.00
CA ALA A 172 -5.73 -10.93 8.05
C ALA A 172 -6.87 -10.30 8.85
N ARG A 173 -6.94 -8.96 8.96
CA ARG A 173 -8.01 -8.24 9.69
C ARG A 173 -9.42 -8.56 9.17
N SER A 174 -9.55 -8.77 7.86
CA SER A 174 -10.84 -9.10 7.23
C SER A 174 -11.20 -10.59 7.32
N MET A 175 -10.28 -11.43 7.79
CA MET A 175 -10.41 -12.88 7.79
C MET A 175 -10.60 -13.45 9.20
N SER A 176 -11.29 -14.59 9.30
CA SER A 176 -11.38 -15.35 10.54
C SER A 176 -10.09 -16.16 10.74
N VAL A 177 -9.15 -15.58 11.48
CA VAL A 177 -7.85 -16.18 11.80
C VAL A 177 -7.76 -16.58 13.27
N GLU A 178 -6.98 -17.61 13.55
CA GLU A 178 -6.62 -18.00 14.91
C GLU A 178 -5.78 -16.91 15.60
N ARG A 179 -5.90 -16.76 16.92
CA ARG A 179 -5.21 -15.70 17.67
C ARG A 179 -3.70 -15.94 17.80
N ASP A 180 -3.26 -17.19 17.69
CA ASP A 180 -1.86 -17.60 17.90
C ASP A 180 -1.01 -17.56 16.62
N ILE A 181 -1.48 -16.90 15.55
CA ILE A 181 -0.70 -16.80 14.30
C ILE A 181 0.41 -15.76 14.42
N ARG A 182 1.65 -16.23 14.23
CA ARG A 182 2.85 -15.38 14.23
C ARG A 182 3.16 -14.88 12.82
N PHE A 183 2.59 -13.72 12.45
CA PHE A 183 2.83 -13.08 11.15
C PHE A 183 4.30 -12.74 10.86
N GLU A 184 5.13 -12.56 11.90
CA GLU A 184 6.56 -12.33 11.73
C GLU A 184 7.28 -13.56 11.16
N LEU A 185 6.88 -14.77 11.58
CA LEU A 185 7.42 -16.02 11.03
C LEU A 185 7.04 -16.16 9.55
N LEU A 186 5.77 -15.89 9.23
CA LEU A 186 5.27 -15.93 7.86
C LEU A 186 6.00 -14.92 6.96
N ALA A 187 6.24 -13.70 7.44
CA ALA A 187 6.97 -12.67 6.70
C ALA A 187 8.42 -13.08 6.40
N ARG A 188 9.09 -13.81 7.30
CA ARG A 188 10.45 -14.35 7.08
C ARG A 188 10.48 -15.44 6.01
N LEU A 189 9.42 -16.23 5.89
CA LEU A 189 9.31 -17.30 4.88
C LEU A 189 9.05 -16.77 3.46
N CYS A 190 8.73 -15.48 3.32
CA CYS A 190 8.39 -14.84 2.06
C CYS A 190 9.46 -13.81 1.64
N PRO A 191 10.69 -14.21 1.26
CA PRO A 191 11.72 -13.28 0.79
C PRO A 191 11.34 -12.70 -0.59
N ASN A 192 11.65 -11.42 -0.80
CA ASN A 192 11.41 -10.69 -2.06
C ASN A 192 9.96 -10.69 -2.60
N SER A 193 8.98 -11.09 -1.79
CA SER A 193 7.58 -11.11 -2.19
C SER A 193 6.96 -9.71 -2.26
N THR A 194 6.08 -9.55 -3.26
CA THR A 194 5.30 -8.33 -3.45
C THR A 194 4.05 -8.32 -2.58
N GLY A 195 3.46 -7.14 -2.35
CA GLY A 195 2.18 -7.03 -1.62
C GLY A 195 1.04 -7.81 -2.27
N ALA A 196 1.06 -7.94 -3.62
CA ALA A 196 0.09 -8.72 -4.36
C ALA A 196 0.20 -10.23 -4.07
N GLU A 197 1.43 -10.76 -4.02
CA GLU A 197 1.66 -12.16 -3.64
C GLU A 197 1.22 -12.44 -2.20
N ILE A 198 1.48 -11.52 -1.27
CA ILE A 198 1.05 -11.65 0.13
C ILE A 198 -0.48 -11.67 0.24
N ARG A 199 -1.19 -10.86 -0.54
CA ARG A 199 -2.65 -10.91 -0.63
C ARG A 199 -3.14 -12.26 -1.14
N SER A 200 -2.49 -12.81 -2.17
CA SER A 200 -2.79 -14.14 -2.71
C SER A 200 -2.54 -15.25 -1.68
N VAL A 201 -1.45 -15.16 -0.91
CA VAL A 201 -1.18 -16.08 0.22
C VAL A 201 -2.33 -16.07 1.23
N CYS A 202 -2.79 -14.89 1.65
CA CYS A 202 -3.92 -14.81 2.59
C CYS A 202 -5.19 -15.42 1.99
N THR A 203 -5.45 -15.21 0.71
CA THR A 203 -6.64 -15.75 0.03
C THR A 203 -6.59 -17.28 -0.07
N GLU A 204 -5.42 -17.83 -0.42
CA GLU A 204 -5.20 -19.27 -0.50
C GLU A 204 -5.28 -19.94 0.89
N ALA A 205 -4.77 -19.30 1.94
CA ALA A 205 -4.91 -19.81 3.32
C ALA A 205 -6.39 -19.91 3.72
N GLY A 206 -7.21 -18.93 3.35
CA GLY A 206 -8.67 -18.99 3.52
C GLY A 206 -9.30 -20.13 2.71
N MET A 207 -8.85 -20.35 1.48
CA MET A 207 -9.34 -21.43 0.63
C MET A 207 -9.00 -22.82 1.19
N PHE A 208 -7.81 -23.02 1.76
CA PHE A 208 -7.45 -24.26 2.46
C PHE A 208 -8.35 -24.52 3.67
N ALA A 209 -8.66 -23.48 4.46
CA ALA A 209 -9.60 -23.59 5.56
C ALA A 209 -11.01 -24.01 5.08
N ILE A 210 -11.51 -23.40 3.99
CA ILE A 210 -12.81 -23.75 3.40
C ILE A 210 -12.82 -25.19 2.89
N ARG A 211 -11.77 -25.64 2.19
CA ARG A 211 -11.65 -27.03 1.70
C ARG A 211 -11.67 -28.04 2.84
N ALA A 212 -11.04 -27.70 3.97
CA ALA A 212 -11.05 -28.52 5.18
C ALA A 212 -12.36 -28.41 5.99
N ARG A 213 -13.37 -27.70 5.48
CA ARG A 213 -14.64 -27.39 6.17
C ARG A 213 -14.46 -26.72 7.54
N ARG A 214 -13.38 -25.94 7.71
CA ARG A 214 -13.08 -25.16 8.91
C ARG A 214 -13.53 -23.71 8.72
N LYS A 215 -14.01 -23.09 9.81
CA LYS A 215 -14.44 -21.68 9.84
C LYS A 215 -13.32 -20.69 10.19
N VAL A 216 -12.18 -21.20 10.66
CA VAL A 216 -11.02 -20.41 11.11
C VAL A 216 -9.77 -20.94 10.41
N ALA A 217 -8.94 -20.02 9.90
CA ALA A 217 -7.64 -20.33 9.32
C ALA A 217 -6.58 -20.48 10.42
N THR A 218 -5.76 -21.53 10.30
CA THR A 218 -4.69 -21.89 11.24
C THR A 218 -3.31 -21.55 10.67
N GLU A 219 -2.26 -21.53 11.50
CA GLU A 219 -0.88 -21.29 11.03
C GLU A 219 -0.45 -22.30 9.95
N LYS A 220 -0.92 -23.55 10.02
CA LYS A 220 -0.64 -24.60 9.02
C LYS A 220 -1.18 -24.25 7.63
N ASP A 221 -2.38 -23.67 7.55
CA ASP A 221 -2.98 -23.25 6.28
C ASP A 221 -2.17 -22.13 5.62
N PHE A 222 -1.62 -21.22 6.43
CA PHE A 222 -0.74 -20.17 5.94
C PHE A 222 0.59 -20.74 5.43
N LEU A 223 1.17 -21.74 6.10
CA LEU A 223 2.39 -22.40 5.62
C LEU A 223 2.17 -23.15 4.30
N GLU A 224 1.05 -23.85 4.16
CA GLU A 224 0.67 -24.52 2.91
C GLU A 224 0.40 -23.51 1.79
N ALA A 225 -0.30 -22.41 2.10
CA ALA A 225 -0.54 -21.32 1.15
C ALA A 225 0.76 -20.66 0.69
N ILE A 226 1.71 -20.40 1.59
CA ILE A 226 3.03 -19.86 1.25
C ILE A 226 3.78 -20.82 0.33
N ASN A 227 3.81 -22.12 0.65
CA ASN A 227 4.46 -23.12 -0.18
C ASN A 227 3.84 -23.17 -1.58
N LYS A 228 2.51 -23.13 -1.68
CA LYS A 228 1.82 -23.12 -2.97
C LYS A 228 2.11 -21.84 -3.74
N VAL A 229 1.92 -20.67 -3.13
CA VAL A 229 2.02 -19.40 -3.86
C VAL A 229 3.46 -19.06 -4.19
N ILE A 230 4.37 -19.13 -3.22
CA ILE A 230 5.74 -18.65 -3.41
C ILE A 230 6.58 -19.68 -4.14
N LYS A 231 6.53 -20.96 -3.74
CA LYS A 231 7.38 -21.98 -4.37
C LYS A 231 6.82 -22.46 -5.72
N ALA A 232 5.49 -22.63 -5.83
CA ALA A 232 4.93 -23.10 -7.10
C ALA A 232 4.86 -21.99 -8.16
N TYR A 233 4.50 -20.75 -7.78
CA TYR A 233 4.51 -19.62 -8.72
C TYR A 233 5.88 -18.95 -8.89
N ALA A 234 6.94 -19.40 -8.18
CA ALA A 234 8.31 -18.94 -8.43
C ALA A 234 8.72 -19.06 -9.90
N LYS A 235 8.22 -20.09 -10.61
CA LYS A 235 8.46 -20.28 -12.06
C LYS A 235 7.93 -19.14 -12.94
N PHE A 236 6.89 -18.45 -12.47
CA PHE A 236 6.24 -17.34 -13.17
C PHE A 236 6.55 -15.98 -12.53
N SER A 237 7.48 -15.94 -11.59
CA SER A 237 7.82 -14.73 -10.85
C SER A 237 8.42 -13.70 -11.81
N ALA A 238 7.69 -12.60 -12.02
CA ALA A 238 8.12 -11.49 -12.87
C ALA A 238 9.15 -10.58 -12.16
N THR A 239 9.20 -10.63 -10.83
CA THR A 239 9.98 -9.75 -9.97
C THR A 239 11.46 -9.63 -10.35
N PRO A 240 12.22 -10.72 -10.57
CA PRO A 240 13.64 -10.61 -10.93
C PRO A 240 13.90 -9.87 -12.24
N ARG A 241 12.97 -9.96 -13.21
CA ARG A 241 13.09 -9.30 -14.51
C ARG A 241 12.83 -7.80 -14.43
N TYR A 242 11.92 -7.37 -13.57
CA TYR A 242 11.61 -5.95 -13.39
C TYR A 242 12.55 -5.25 -12.42
N MET A 243 13.19 -5.99 -11.50
CA MET A 243 14.14 -5.46 -10.52
C MET A 243 15.44 -4.92 -11.15
N THR A 244 15.72 -5.21 -12.43
CA THR A 244 16.87 -4.65 -13.15
C THR A 244 16.60 -3.27 -13.74
N TYR A 245 15.33 -2.87 -13.84
CA TYR A 245 14.92 -1.59 -14.47
C TYR A 245 14.52 -0.53 -13.44
N ASN A 246 14.26 -0.93 -12.19
CA ASN A 246 13.92 -0.07 -11.05
C ASN A 246 15.08 0.01 -10.08
#